data_AF-A0A6I9UUP2-F1
#
_entry.id   AF-A0A6I9UUP2-F1
#
_cell.length_a   1.000
_cell.length_b   1.000
_cell.length_c   1.000
_cell.angle_alpha   90.00
_cell.angle_beta   90.00
_cell.angle_gamma   90.00
#
_symmetry.space_group_name_H-M   'P 1'
#
loop_
_entity.id
_entity.type
_entity.pdbx_description
1 polymer ?
#
loop_
_entity_poly.entity_id
_entity_poly.type
_entity_poly.pdbx_seq_one_letter_code
_entity_poly.pdbx_strand_id
1 'polypeptide(L)'
;MTNTSSENIGQSLPSGARGETVNVAMDDQSDRLVLPPINFENDRFPYCIVWTPIPVLTWLLPMIGHMGICTSAGIIRDFAGPYYVSEDKMGFGRPTRYLRLSPKNVAGGSAEWDEAVAKASILYGTRMHNLFCDNCHSHVATALCGMRYNRRTSWNMVVLCLWIFVCGRYVGFWGFIKTWLPFIIFVSLCSFLAVYL
;
A
#
# COMPACT_ATOMS: atom_id res chain seq x y z
N MET A 1 -51.67 -46.64 -37.56
CA MET A 1 -51.25 -46.66 -38.99
C MET A 1 -52.46 -46.19 -39.76
N THR A 2 -52.54 -45.00 -40.33
CA THR A 2 -51.61 -44.31 -41.25
C THR A 2 -51.73 -42.79 -41.14
N ASN A 3 -50.58 -42.13 -41.35
CA ASN A 3 -50.36 -40.69 -41.50
C ASN A 3 -51.14 -40.06 -42.65
N THR A 4 -51.41 -38.75 -42.51
CA THR A 4 -51.13 -37.58 -43.41
C THR A 4 -52.21 -36.52 -43.16
N SER A 5 -52.01 -35.20 -43.16
CA SER A 5 -50.87 -34.29 -43.27
C SER A 5 -51.47 -32.87 -43.25
N SER A 6 -50.73 -31.90 -42.70
CA SER A 6 -50.69 -30.49 -43.13
C SER A 6 -51.98 -29.67 -43.21
N GLU A 7 -52.09 -28.59 -42.43
CA GLU A 7 -52.42 -27.29 -43.02
C GLU A 7 -51.97 -26.12 -42.13
N ASN A 8 -51.39 -25.15 -42.82
CA ASN A 8 -50.59 -24.04 -42.35
C ASN A 8 -51.46 -22.78 -42.49
N ILE A 9 -51.87 -22.15 -41.39
CA ILE A 9 -52.61 -20.89 -41.43
C ILE A 9 -51.68 -19.77 -40.98
N GLY A 10 -51.19 -19.04 -41.98
CA GLY A 10 -50.45 -17.80 -41.77
C GLY A 10 -51.35 -16.71 -41.19
N GLN A 11 -50.90 -16.11 -40.10
CA GLN A 11 -51.39 -14.81 -39.64
C GLN A 11 -50.27 -13.78 -39.81
N SER A 12 -50.51 -12.85 -40.73
CA SER A 12 -49.72 -11.65 -40.98
C SER A 12 -49.90 -10.64 -39.84
N LEU A 13 -48.82 -10.30 -39.15
CA LEU A 13 -48.75 -9.18 -38.19
C LEU A 13 -48.30 -7.90 -38.91
N PRO A 14 -48.86 -6.73 -38.55
CA PRO A 14 -48.59 -5.49 -39.25
C PRO A 14 -47.20 -4.91 -38.91
N SER A 15 -46.63 -4.33 -39.95
CA SER A 15 -45.40 -3.55 -40.02
C SER A 15 -45.44 -2.31 -39.11
N GLY A 16 -44.31 -2.02 -38.43
CA GLY A 16 -43.93 -0.64 -38.14
C GLY A 16 -43.84 -0.24 -36.66
N ALA A 17 -42.94 -0.84 -35.90
CA ALA A 17 -42.33 -0.17 -34.75
C ALA A 17 -40.84 0.01 -35.04
N ARG A 18 -40.48 1.23 -35.44
CA ARG A 18 -39.10 1.65 -35.68
C ARG A 18 -38.40 1.70 -34.32
N GLY A 19 -37.75 0.61 -33.95
CA GLY A 19 -36.82 0.59 -32.82
C GLY A 19 -35.66 1.51 -33.16
N GLU A 20 -35.60 2.67 -32.51
CA GLU A 20 -34.36 3.43 -32.42
C GLU A 20 -33.37 2.55 -31.66
N THR A 21 -32.43 1.95 -32.39
CA THR A 21 -31.21 1.42 -31.82
C THR A 21 -30.46 2.60 -31.21
N VAL A 22 -30.70 2.83 -29.92
CA VAL A 22 -29.84 3.67 -29.10
C VAL A 22 -28.48 2.98 -29.10
N ASN A 23 -27.61 3.44 -29.99
CA ASN A 23 -26.18 3.19 -29.91
C ASN A 23 -25.71 3.94 -28.66
N VAL A 24 -25.88 3.31 -27.49
CA VAL A 24 -25.18 3.71 -26.28
C VAL A 24 -23.72 3.42 -26.61
N ALA A 25 -23.02 4.44 -27.07
CA ALA A 25 -21.58 4.47 -27.02
C ALA A 25 -21.22 4.11 -25.57
N MET A 26 -20.66 2.92 -25.38
CA MET A 26 -19.93 2.61 -24.16
C MET A 26 -18.79 3.61 -24.11
N ASP A 27 -19.04 4.70 -23.39
CA ASP A 27 -18.06 5.71 -23.11
C ASP A 27 -16.89 5.00 -22.41
N ASP A 28 -15.74 5.00 -23.07
CA ASP A 28 -14.46 4.50 -22.57
C ASP A 28 -13.97 5.46 -21.47
N GLN A 29 -14.74 5.58 -20.40
CA GLN A 29 -14.31 6.15 -19.13
C GLN A 29 -13.75 5.04 -18.26
N SER A 30 -12.77 4.32 -18.80
CA SER A 30 -11.78 3.69 -17.96
C SER A 30 -10.88 4.80 -17.34
N ASP A 31 -11.30 5.25 -16.16
CA ASP A 31 -10.48 4.95 -14.98
C ASP A 31 -9.29 5.91 -14.68
N ARG A 32 -9.56 7.17 -14.28
CA ARG A 32 -8.63 7.91 -13.39
C ARG A 32 -9.15 7.79 -11.96
N LEU A 33 -8.75 6.74 -11.25
CA LEU A 33 -8.97 6.65 -9.81
C LEU A 33 -8.25 7.80 -9.11
N VAL A 34 -9.01 8.81 -8.69
CA VAL A 34 -8.51 9.97 -7.94
C VAL A 34 -8.31 9.54 -6.50
N LEU A 35 -7.05 9.49 -6.06
CA LEU A 35 -6.73 9.11 -4.69
C LEU A 35 -6.96 10.28 -3.72
N PRO A 36 -7.53 10.05 -2.52
CA PRO A 36 -7.70 11.09 -1.50
C PRO A 36 -6.35 11.74 -1.15
N PRO A 37 -6.26 13.08 -1.07
CA PRO A 37 -4.98 13.77 -0.88
C PRO A 37 -4.29 13.33 0.41
N ILE A 38 -2.96 13.35 0.40
CA ILE A 38 -2.15 13.15 1.61
C ILE A 38 -2.23 14.44 2.44
N ASN A 39 -2.54 14.29 3.73
CA ASN A 39 -2.49 15.39 4.69
C ASN A 39 -1.31 15.17 5.64
N PHE A 40 -0.23 15.90 5.39
CA PHE A 40 0.99 15.81 6.20
C PHE A 40 0.86 16.43 7.58
N GLU A 41 -0.10 17.33 7.83
CA GLU A 41 -0.28 17.95 9.16
C GLU A 41 -0.87 16.96 10.15
N ASN A 42 -1.85 16.18 9.69
CA ASN A 42 -2.57 15.18 10.49
C ASN A 42 -2.05 13.76 10.31
N ASP A 43 -0.88 13.60 9.69
CA ASP A 43 -0.25 12.32 9.38
C ASP A 43 -1.22 11.31 8.70
N ARG A 44 -2.00 11.79 7.72
CA ARG A 44 -2.91 10.96 6.91
C ARG A 44 -2.30 10.68 5.55
N PHE A 45 -2.03 9.40 5.30
CA PHE A 45 -1.37 8.93 4.08
C PHE A 45 -2.18 7.85 3.35
N PRO A 46 -3.31 8.17 2.71
CA PRO A 46 -4.16 7.21 2.01
C PRO A 46 -3.38 6.29 1.07
N TYR A 47 -3.54 4.98 1.23
CA TYR A 47 -2.89 3.93 0.41
C TYR A 47 -1.36 4.02 0.36
N CYS A 48 -0.72 4.49 1.43
CA CYS A 48 0.73 4.60 1.49
C CYS A 48 1.37 3.49 2.33
N ILE A 49 2.62 3.19 1.99
CA ILE A 49 3.59 2.66 2.94
C ILE A 49 4.35 3.87 3.49
N VAL A 50 4.50 3.95 4.80
CA VAL A 50 5.23 5.03 5.48
C VAL A 50 6.47 4.50 6.17
N TRP A 51 7.46 5.37 6.34
CA TRP A 51 8.74 5.00 6.95
C TRP A 51 9.30 6.14 7.80
N THR A 52 9.95 5.78 8.91
CA THR A 52 10.58 6.70 9.85
C THR A 52 11.93 6.16 10.33
N PRO A 53 12.96 6.99 10.55
CA PRO A 53 14.26 6.54 11.03
C PRO A 53 14.17 5.99 12.46
N ILE A 54 14.84 4.86 12.71
CA ILE A 54 15.05 4.31 14.05
C ILE A 54 16.32 4.95 14.62
N PRO A 55 16.26 5.59 15.82
CA PRO A 55 17.44 6.16 16.46
C PRO A 55 18.58 5.15 16.59
N VAL A 56 19.82 5.63 16.41
CA VAL A 56 21.05 4.82 16.37
C VAL A 56 21.15 3.88 15.17
N LEU A 57 20.16 3.01 14.93
CA LEU A 57 20.22 2.02 13.86
C LEU A 57 20.25 2.66 12.46
N THR A 58 19.35 3.59 12.18
CA THR A 58 19.34 4.31 10.90
C THR A 58 20.56 5.22 10.74
N TRP A 59 21.14 5.69 11.85
CA TRP A 59 22.34 6.53 11.81
C TRP A 59 23.57 5.75 11.34
N LEU A 60 23.59 4.43 11.55
CA LEU A 60 24.62 3.53 11.03
C LEU A 60 24.26 3.04 9.62
N LEU A 61 22.97 2.75 9.39
CA LEU A 61 22.46 2.13 8.17
C LEU A 61 21.19 2.87 7.69
N PRO A 62 21.32 3.92 6.84
CA PRO A 62 20.20 4.78 6.43
C PRO A 62 19.05 4.07 5.70
N MET A 63 19.29 2.86 5.21
CA MET A 63 18.29 1.99 4.58
C MET A 63 17.35 1.34 5.59
N ILE A 64 17.83 1.11 6.82
CA ILE A 64 17.07 0.43 7.86
C ILE A 64 16.31 1.47 8.67
N GLY A 65 15.01 1.26 8.84
CA GLY A 65 14.17 2.08 9.71
C GLY A 65 12.87 1.36 9.98
N HIS A 66 11.87 2.10 10.44
CA HIS A 66 10.59 1.56 10.86
C HIS A 66 9.52 1.83 9.81
N MET A 67 8.69 0.84 9.53
CA MET A 67 7.72 0.87 8.44
C MET A 67 6.29 0.67 8.95
N GLY A 68 5.34 1.35 8.30
CA GLY A 68 3.91 1.14 8.49
C GLY A 68 3.18 1.10 7.16
N ILE A 69 1.97 0.57 7.18
CA ILE A 69 1.03 0.60 6.04
C ILE A 69 -0.21 1.38 6.42
N CYS A 70 -0.75 2.14 5.48
CA CYS A 70 -1.90 3.00 5.71
C CYS A 70 -3.17 2.43 5.08
N THR A 71 -4.30 2.65 5.75
CA THR A 71 -5.63 2.35 5.21
C THR A 71 -6.01 3.28 4.05
N SER A 72 -7.17 3.03 3.44
CA SER A 72 -7.80 3.91 2.45
C SER A 72 -8.07 5.32 3.00
N ALA A 73 -8.37 5.43 4.30
CA ALA A 73 -8.54 6.68 5.02
C ALA A 73 -7.20 7.34 5.42
N GLY A 74 -6.08 6.66 5.19
CA GLY A 74 -4.74 7.14 5.51
C GLY A 74 -4.33 6.97 6.97
N ILE A 75 -5.04 6.15 7.74
CA ILE A 75 -4.67 5.79 9.12
C ILE A 75 -3.47 4.86 9.06
N ILE A 76 -2.41 5.18 9.81
CA ILE A 76 -1.18 4.40 9.84
C ILE A 76 -1.36 3.19 10.77
N ARG A 77 -0.92 2.01 10.32
CA ARG A 77 -0.77 0.80 11.13
C ARG A 77 0.66 0.29 11.02
N ASP A 78 1.34 0.18 12.15
CA ASP A 78 2.71 -0.27 12.23
C ASP A 78 2.92 -1.21 13.43
N PHE A 79 3.66 -2.29 13.22
CA PHE A 79 4.01 -3.22 14.28
C PHE A 79 5.16 -2.64 15.11
N ALA A 80 4.82 -1.84 16.13
CA ALA A 80 5.78 -1.05 16.91
C ALA A 80 6.46 -1.82 18.06
N GLY A 81 5.97 -3.01 18.41
CA GLY A 81 6.59 -3.84 19.44
C GLY A 81 5.86 -5.18 19.62
N PRO A 82 6.36 -6.06 20.50
CA PRO A 82 5.75 -7.37 20.72
C PRO A 82 4.26 -7.25 21.05
N TYR A 83 3.43 -8.00 20.34
CA TYR A 83 1.98 -8.04 20.53
C TYR A 83 1.27 -6.69 20.35
N TYR A 84 1.93 -5.72 19.70
CA TYR A 84 1.46 -4.36 19.62
C TYR A 84 1.61 -3.79 18.21
N VAL A 85 0.46 -3.55 17.57
CA VAL A 85 0.37 -2.77 16.32
C VAL A 85 -0.28 -1.44 16.64
N SER A 86 0.50 -0.36 16.57
CA SER A 86 0.00 0.99 16.78
C SER A 86 -0.96 1.43 15.69
N GLU A 87 -1.76 2.43 16.06
CA GLU A 87 -2.67 3.12 15.17
C GLU A 87 -2.34 4.62 15.20
N ASP A 88 -2.27 5.24 14.02
CA ASP A 88 -1.92 6.65 13.77
C ASP A 88 -0.48 7.05 14.13
N LYS A 89 -0.01 6.78 15.35
CA LYS A 89 1.30 7.22 15.83
C LYS A 89 2.32 6.10 15.68
N MET A 90 3.27 6.28 14.75
CA MET A 90 4.36 5.33 14.56
C MET A 90 5.28 5.26 15.78
N GLY A 91 5.82 4.07 16.05
CA GLY A 91 6.64 3.79 17.23
C GLY A 91 7.91 4.65 17.39
N PHE A 92 8.49 5.15 16.29
CA PHE A 92 9.73 5.95 16.30
C PHE A 92 9.53 7.40 15.82
N GLY A 93 8.30 7.89 15.91
CA GLY A 93 7.93 9.26 15.53
C GLY A 93 7.42 9.37 14.10
N ARG A 94 7.07 10.61 13.70
CA ARG A 94 6.32 10.90 12.47
C ARG A 94 7.03 10.38 11.21
N PRO A 95 6.29 9.93 10.18
CA PRO A 95 6.87 9.51 8.91
C PRO A 95 7.80 10.57 8.33
N THR A 96 8.98 10.15 7.87
CA THR A 96 9.90 11.01 7.10
C THR A 96 9.86 10.67 5.62
N ARG A 97 9.44 9.44 5.28
CA ARG A 97 9.32 8.96 3.91
C ARG A 97 7.99 8.23 3.71
N TYR A 98 7.49 8.23 2.48
CA TYR A 98 6.29 7.51 2.10
C TYR A 98 6.36 7.03 0.65
N LEU A 99 5.65 5.95 0.37
CA LEU A 99 5.45 5.40 -0.96
C LEU A 99 3.94 5.25 -1.17
N ARG A 100 3.38 5.97 -2.14
CA ARG A 100 1.93 5.95 -2.43
C ARG A 100 1.62 4.85 -3.45
N LEU A 101 0.79 3.90 -3.06
CA LEU A 101 0.37 2.77 -3.88
C LEU A 101 -1.00 3.07 -4.52
N SER A 102 -1.38 2.24 -5.51
CA SER A 102 -2.66 2.36 -6.20
C SER A 102 -3.58 1.19 -5.83
N PRO A 103 -4.78 1.43 -5.27
CA PRO A 103 -5.72 0.37 -4.92
C PRO A 103 -6.27 -0.37 -6.16
N LYS A 104 -6.08 0.16 -7.38
CA LYS A 104 -6.38 -0.57 -8.63
C LYS A 104 -5.57 -1.87 -8.78
N ASN A 105 -4.43 -1.95 -8.10
CA ASN A 105 -3.57 -3.13 -8.10
C ASN A 105 -4.02 -4.19 -7.10
N VAL A 106 -5.18 -3.99 -6.46
CA VAL A 106 -5.89 -4.93 -5.59
C VAL A 106 -7.23 -5.24 -6.24
N ALA A 107 -7.57 -6.53 -6.38
CA ALA A 107 -8.76 -6.95 -7.14
C ALA A 107 -10.07 -6.42 -6.55
N GLY A 108 -10.22 -6.46 -5.22
CA GLY A 108 -11.34 -5.92 -4.46
C GLY A 108 -11.19 -4.45 -4.06
N GLY A 109 -10.23 -3.72 -4.65
CA GLY A 109 -10.01 -2.30 -4.43
C GLY A 109 -9.80 -1.93 -2.96
N SER A 110 -10.42 -0.84 -2.52
CA SER A 110 -10.23 -0.28 -1.17
C SER A 110 -10.71 -1.19 -0.05
N ALA A 111 -11.80 -1.93 -0.26
CA ALA A 111 -12.36 -2.81 0.77
C ALA A 111 -11.38 -3.95 1.09
N GLU A 112 -10.87 -4.63 0.06
CA GLU A 112 -9.87 -5.70 0.23
C GLU A 112 -8.53 -5.15 0.75
N TRP A 113 -8.14 -3.93 0.34
CA TRP A 113 -6.97 -3.24 0.89
C TRP A 113 -7.07 -3.09 2.42
N ASP A 114 -8.18 -2.49 2.90
CA ASP A 114 -8.37 -2.23 4.33
C ASP A 114 -8.55 -3.52 5.13
N GLU A 115 -9.25 -4.51 4.57
CA GLU A 115 -9.41 -5.82 5.18
C GLU A 115 -8.05 -6.52 5.36
N ALA A 116 -7.18 -6.48 4.35
CA ALA A 116 -5.85 -7.07 4.44
C ALA A 116 -4.94 -6.35 5.45
N VAL A 117 -5.01 -5.01 5.51
CA VAL A 117 -4.31 -4.21 6.53
C VAL A 117 -4.80 -4.60 7.94
N ALA A 118 -6.12 -4.72 8.13
CA ALA A 118 -6.72 -5.12 9.39
C ALA A 118 -6.30 -6.54 9.81
N LYS A 119 -6.40 -7.52 8.90
CA LYS A 119 -5.98 -8.92 9.15
C LYS A 119 -4.51 -9.02 9.51
N ALA A 120 -3.63 -8.33 8.77
CA ALA A 120 -2.21 -8.29 9.10
C ALA A 120 -1.97 -7.68 10.49
N SER A 121 -2.70 -6.61 10.83
CA SER A 121 -2.59 -5.96 12.14
C SER A 121 -3.07 -6.85 13.29
N ILE A 122 -4.16 -7.58 13.11
CA ILE A 122 -4.66 -8.55 14.10
C ILE A 122 -3.64 -9.68 14.29
N LEU A 123 -3.13 -10.25 13.20
CA LEU A 123 -2.13 -11.31 13.24
C LEU A 123 -0.85 -10.85 13.95
N TYR A 124 -0.34 -9.66 13.65
CA TYR A 124 0.87 -9.14 14.28
C TYR A 124 0.63 -8.70 15.73
N GLY A 125 -0.61 -8.38 16.10
CA GLY A 125 -1.02 -8.21 17.49
C GLY A 125 -0.87 -9.48 18.35
N THR A 126 -0.67 -10.65 17.74
CA THR A 126 -0.40 -11.91 18.45
C THR A 126 1.06 -12.38 18.38
N ARG A 127 1.93 -11.62 17.67
CA ARG A 127 3.31 -12.04 17.39
C ARG A 127 4.34 -11.33 18.28
N MET A 128 5.44 -12.03 18.56
CA MET A 128 6.62 -11.45 19.19
C MET A 128 7.40 -10.63 18.15
N HIS A 129 7.73 -9.37 18.47
CA HIS A 129 8.49 -8.51 17.58
C HIS A 129 9.98 -8.87 17.65
N ASN A 130 10.56 -9.26 16.52
CA ASN A 130 12.01 -9.49 16.39
C ASN A 130 12.58 -8.54 15.33
N LEU A 131 13.60 -7.78 15.72
CA LEU A 131 14.24 -6.76 14.90
C LEU A 131 14.62 -7.24 13.48
N PHE A 132 15.05 -8.49 13.33
CA PHE A 132 15.61 -8.98 12.05
C PHE A 132 14.69 -9.91 11.24
N CYS A 133 13.81 -10.68 11.89
CA CYS A 133 13.10 -11.78 11.21
C CYS A 133 11.58 -11.62 11.17
N ASP A 134 10.98 -10.94 12.16
CA ASP A 134 9.54 -10.72 12.24
C ASP A 134 9.28 -9.33 12.83
N ASN A 135 9.42 -8.34 11.96
CA ASN A 135 9.42 -6.92 12.30
C ASN A 135 8.29 -6.19 11.56
N CYS A 136 8.31 -4.87 11.67
CA CYS A 136 7.40 -3.96 10.99
C CYS A 136 7.36 -4.12 9.45
N HIS A 137 8.46 -4.48 8.79
CA HIS A 137 8.44 -4.74 7.35
C HIS A 137 7.72 -6.06 7.03
N SER A 138 7.87 -7.09 7.86
CA SER A 138 7.14 -8.35 7.69
C SER A 138 5.63 -8.16 7.88
N HIS A 139 5.20 -7.26 8.77
CA HIS A 139 3.79 -6.85 8.93
C HIS A 139 3.24 -6.21 7.64
N VAL A 140 3.95 -5.23 7.06
CA VAL A 140 3.54 -4.61 5.79
C VAL A 140 3.55 -5.60 4.64
N ALA A 141 4.58 -6.46 4.56
CA ALA A 141 4.65 -7.53 3.55
C ALA A 141 3.45 -8.47 3.65
N THR A 142 3.07 -8.86 4.87
CA THR A 142 1.89 -9.70 5.13
C THR A 142 0.61 -9.03 4.62
N ALA A 143 0.43 -7.73 4.86
CA ALA A 143 -0.72 -7.00 4.34
C ALA A 143 -0.74 -7.00 2.79
N LEU A 144 0.39 -6.69 2.14
CA LEU A 144 0.48 -6.66 0.68
C LEU A 144 0.26 -8.04 0.03
N CYS A 145 0.75 -9.11 0.67
CA CYS A 145 0.48 -10.48 0.26
C CYS A 145 -1.01 -10.82 0.44
N GLY A 146 -1.62 -10.40 1.55
CA GLY A 146 -3.03 -10.61 1.86
C GLY A 146 -3.98 -9.99 0.84
N MET A 147 -3.68 -8.78 0.37
CA MET A 147 -4.44 -8.10 -0.70
C MET A 147 -3.96 -8.45 -2.12
N ARG A 148 -2.99 -9.37 -2.24
CA ARG A 148 -2.38 -9.78 -3.52
C ARG A 148 -1.94 -8.58 -4.38
N TYR A 149 -1.33 -7.57 -3.77
CA TYR A 149 -0.98 -6.32 -4.45
C TYR A 149 -0.11 -6.60 -5.68
N ASN A 150 -0.48 -6.05 -6.85
CA ASN A 150 0.13 -6.34 -8.15
C ASN A 150 0.10 -7.84 -8.54
N ARG A 151 -0.94 -8.56 -8.11
CA ARG A 151 -1.11 -10.02 -8.32
C ARG A 151 0.03 -10.86 -7.71
N ARG A 152 0.74 -10.33 -6.71
CA ARG A 152 1.87 -11.01 -6.04
C ARG A 152 1.54 -11.34 -4.59
N THR A 153 2.05 -12.48 -4.13
CA THR A 153 1.97 -12.97 -2.74
C THR A 153 3.34 -13.23 -2.13
N SER A 154 4.41 -12.74 -2.77
CA SER A 154 5.81 -12.94 -2.39
C SER A 154 6.50 -11.66 -1.90
N TRP A 155 5.71 -10.67 -1.44
CA TRP A 155 6.25 -9.50 -0.75
C TRP A 155 6.97 -9.93 0.52
N ASN A 156 8.12 -9.32 0.79
CA ASN A 156 8.95 -9.64 1.96
C ASN A 156 9.69 -8.39 2.44
N MET A 157 10.26 -8.48 3.64
CA MET A 157 10.89 -7.34 4.30
C MET A 157 12.05 -6.71 3.53
N VAL A 158 12.84 -7.50 2.80
CA VAL A 158 14.01 -7.03 2.05
C VAL A 158 13.57 -6.23 0.83
N VAL A 159 12.61 -6.78 0.06
CA VAL A 159 12.01 -6.07 -1.09
C VAL A 159 11.43 -4.75 -0.63
N LEU A 160 10.68 -4.73 0.48
CA LEU A 160 10.08 -3.50 1.00
C LEU A 160 11.12 -2.49 1.50
N CYS A 161 12.16 -2.95 2.19
CA CYS A 161 13.27 -2.12 2.64
C CYS A 161 13.90 -1.36 1.46
N LEU A 162 14.30 -2.10 0.42
CA LEU A 162 14.90 -1.51 -0.78
C LEU A 162 13.90 -0.64 -1.54
N TRP A 163 12.64 -1.05 -1.62
CA TRP A 163 11.64 -0.34 -2.41
C TRP A 163 11.32 1.03 -1.83
N ILE A 164 11.08 1.15 -0.52
CA ILE A 164 10.88 2.46 0.10
C ILE A 164 12.19 3.26 0.14
N PHE A 165 13.34 2.59 0.27
CA PHE A 165 14.63 3.28 0.28
C PHE A 165 14.92 3.97 -1.06
N VAL A 166 14.61 3.32 -2.19
CA VAL A 166 14.89 3.86 -3.53
C VAL A 166 13.73 4.71 -4.06
N CYS A 167 12.49 4.27 -3.89
CA CYS A 167 11.32 4.92 -4.49
C CYS A 167 10.51 5.80 -3.52
N GLY A 168 10.82 5.77 -2.23
CA GLY A 168 10.10 6.55 -1.22
C GLY A 168 10.36 8.05 -1.34
N ARG A 169 9.29 8.84 -1.32
CA ARG A 169 9.33 10.31 -1.30
C ARG A 169 9.49 10.82 0.11
N TYR A 170 10.19 11.93 0.30
CA TYR A 170 10.26 12.59 1.60
C TYR A 170 8.97 13.34 1.89
N VAL A 171 8.53 13.32 3.15
CA VAL A 171 7.41 14.12 3.66
C VAL A 171 7.72 15.63 3.60
N GLY A 172 9.00 15.99 3.56
CA GLY A 172 9.49 17.36 3.36
C GLY A 172 10.99 17.47 3.61
N PHE A 173 11.52 18.70 3.55
CA PHE A 173 12.93 18.98 3.79
C PHE A 173 13.42 18.49 5.17
N TRP A 174 12.62 18.70 6.21
CA TRP A 174 12.93 18.19 7.55
C TRP A 174 12.95 16.66 7.65
N GLY A 175 12.13 15.97 6.85
CA GLY A 175 12.18 14.51 6.73
C GLY A 175 13.51 14.04 6.12
N PHE A 176 14.00 14.75 5.11
CA PHE A 176 15.31 14.50 4.52
C PHE A 176 16.44 14.70 5.55
N ILE A 177 16.47 15.85 6.24
CA ILE A 177 17.48 16.12 7.27
C ILE A 177 17.49 15.04 8.35
N LYS A 178 16.32 14.71 8.91
CA LYS A 178 16.20 13.68 9.97
C LYS A 178 16.71 12.30 9.52
N THR A 179 16.60 12.01 8.22
CA THR A 179 17.04 10.72 7.67
C THR A 179 18.56 10.68 7.50
N TRP A 180 19.18 11.75 7.02
CA TRP A 180 20.60 11.72 6.57
C TRP A 180 21.59 12.37 7.53
N LEU A 181 21.20 13.44 8.23
CA LEU A 181 22.14 14.24 9.03
C LEU A 181 22.87 13.40 10.10
N PRO A 182 22.20 12.52 10.87
CA PRO A 182 22.90 11.70 11.86
C PRO A 182 23.95 10.76 11.25
N PHE A 183 23.64 10.16 10.09
CA PHE A 183 24.59 9.29 9.37
C PHE A 183 25.80 10.08 8.86
N ILE A 184 25.58 11.26 8.30
CA ILE A 184 26.67 12.13 7.82
C ILE A 184 27.59 12.54 8.99
N ILE A 185 27.02 12.92 10.14
CA ILE A 185 27.79 13.26 11.33
C ILE A 185 28.61 12.05 11.80
N PHE A 186 27.99 10.87 11.88
CA PHE A 186 28.64 9.64 12.30
C PHE A 186 29.83 9.29 11.39
N VAL A 187 29.63 9.25 10.07
CA VAL A 187 30.69 8.96 9.10
C VAL A 187 31.80 10.01 9.16
N SER A 188 31.44 11.29 9.26
CA SER A 188 32.43 12.38 9.35
C SER A 188 33.30 12.25 10.60
N LEU A 189 32.71 11.90 11.75
CA LEU A 189 33.43 11.66 12.98
C LEU A 189 34.36 10.44 12.85
N CYS A 190 33.85 9.32 12.34
CA CYS A 190 34.68 8.12 12.12
C CYS A 190 35.86 8.39 11.18
N SER A 191 35.64 9.11 10.08
CA SER A 191 36.71 9.52 9.16
C SER A 191 37.71 10.45 9.83
N PHE A 192 37.26 11.42 10.62
CA PHE A 192 38.16 12.32 11.36
C PHE A 192 39.03 11.54 12.35
N LEU A 193 38.42 10.67 13.17
CA LEU A 193 39.15 9.84 14.13
C LEU A 193 40.15 8.91 13.42
N ALA A 194 39.77 8.29 12.30
CA ALA A 194 40.64 7.37 11.56
C ALA A 194 41.83 8.05 10.86
N VAL A 195 41.73 9.35 10.57
CA VAL A 195 42.78 10.10 9.86
C VAL A 195 43.72 10.83 10.82
N TYR A 196 43.21 11.32 11.95
CA TYR A 196 43.92 12.29 12.79
C TYR A 196 44.22 11.83 14.22
N LEU A 197 43.74 10.66 14.65
CA LEU A 197 44.08 10.04 15.94
C LEU A 197 44.71 8.66 15.72
#